data_AF-A0A8T5YKP5-F1
#
_entry.id   AF-A0A8T5YKP5-F1
#
_cell.length_a   1.000
_cell.length_b   1.000
_cell.length_c   1.000
_cell.angle_alpha   90.00
_cell.angle_beta   90.00
_cell.angle_gamma   90.00
#
_symmetry.space_group_name_H-M   'P 1'
#
loop_
_entity.id
_entity.type
_entity.pdbx_description
1 polymer ?
#
loop_
_entity_poly.entity_id
_entity_poly.type
_entity_poly.pdbx_seq_one_letter_code
_entity_poly.pdbx_strand_id
1 'polypeptide(L)'
;MSQLDDTILDALTHVTFPKGFAQAEPAWVVTVDGVDYPLWQTDALVVGSGAAGLRAAVELKRRQQNVLIATAGLYMGTSACSGSDKQTLFTAATAGNGDNFTKLAEALASGGAMDHDTAYVEAVGSLHTLGGLQYLGLELPEDRYGAILRYQTDHDEAGRATSCGPRT
;
A
#
# COMPACT_ATOMS: atom_id res chain seq x y z
N MET A 1 34.12 -20.36 1.20
CA MET A 1 32.91 -19.51 1.11
C MET A 1 32.00 -20.20 0.12
N SER A 2 30.80 -20.65 0.52
CA SER A 2 29.87 -21.20 -0.48
C SER A 2 29.44 -20.04 -1.38
N GLN A 3 29.71 -20.14 -2.68
CA GLN A 3 29.09 -19.23 -3.64
C GLN A 3 27.59 -19.50 -3.61
N LEU A 4 26.80 -18.45 -3.37
CA LEU A 4 25.36 -18.49 -3.62
C LEU A 4 25.15 -18.78 -5.11
N ASP A 5 24.22 -19.67 -5.42
CA ASP A 5 23.82 -19.98 -6.78
C ASP A 5 23.25 -18.72 -7.45
N ASP A 6 23.74 -18.39 -8.65
CA ASP A 6 23.27 -17.26 -9.44
C ASP A 6 21.75 -17.34 -9.68
N THR A 7 21.21 -18.56 -9.77
CA THR A 7 19.76 -18.80 -9.90
C THR A 7 18.97 -18.29 -8.68
N ILE A 8 19.52 -18.49 -7.47
CA ILE A 8 18.92 -18.00 -6.23
C ILE A 8 19.02 -16.47 -6.18
N LEU A 9 20.16 -15.92 -6.58
CA LEU A 9 20.36 -14.47 -6.63
C LEU A 9 19.40 -13.81 -7.62
N ASP A 10 19.23 -14.40 -8.80
CA ASP A 10 18.30 -13.93 -9.83
C ASP A 10 16.86 -13.99 -9.34
N ALA A 11 16.45 -15.09 -8.68
CA ALA A 11 15.11 -15.21 -8.12
C ALA A 11 14.81 -14.15 -7.05
N LEU A 12 15.81 -13.73 -6.27
CA LEU A 12 15.67 -12.69 -5.24
C LEU A 12 15.73 -11.26 -5.80
N THR A 13 16.38 -11.04 -6.96
CA THR A 13 16.68 -9.70 -7.49
C THR A 13 15.92 -9.36 -8.77
N HIS A 14 15.35 -10.33 -9.48
CA HIS A 14 14.59 -10.15 -10.71
C HIS A 14 13.11 -10.54 -10.55
N VAL A 15 12.39 -9.69 -9.81
CA VAL A 15 10.93 -9.82 -9.67
C VAL A 15 10.25 -9.34 -10.95
N THR A 16 9.43 -10.21 -11.54
CA THR A 16 8.64 -9.86 -12.73
C THR A 16 7.38 -9.13 -12.30
N PHE A 17 7.28 -7.86 -12.67
CA PHE A 17 6.04 -7.11 -12.48
C PHE A 17 5.01 -7.44 -13.56
N PRO A 18 3.70 -7.57 -13.20
CA PRO A 18 2.62 -7.69 -14.18
C PRO A 18 2.69 -6.57 -15.22
N LYS A 19 2.39 -6.92 -16.47
CA LYS A 19 2.35 -6.00 -17.62
C LYS A 19 0.99 -6.12 -18.32
N GLY A 20 0.75 -5.23 -19.29
CA GLY A 20 -0.46 -5.30 -20.13
C GLY A 20 -1.71 -4.69 -19.48
N PHE A 21 -1.52 -3.62 -18.71
CA PHE A 21 -2.64 -2.88 -18.15
C PHE A 21 -3.49 -2.23 -19.24
N ALA A 22 -4.81 -2.31 -19.09
CA ALA A 22 -5.73 -1.68 -20.02
C ALA A 22 -5.56 -0.17 -19.99
N GLN A 23 -5.30 0.42 -21.14
CA GLN A 23 -5.30 1.87 -21.32
C GLN A 23 -6.75 2.34 -21.48
N ALA A 24 -7.10 3.44 -20.81
CA ALA A 24 -8.43 4.00 -20.93
C ALA A 24 -8.57 4.79 -22.25
N GLU A 25 -9.58 4.45 -23.02
CA GLU A 25 -9.95 5.20 -24.22
C GLU A 25 -10.75 6.46 -23.83
N PRO A 26 -10.56 7.58 -24.56
CA PRO A 26 -11.36 8.78 -24.34
C PRO A 26 -12.83 8.51 -24.67
N ALA A 27 -13.73 9.09 -23.88
CA ALA A 27 -15.17 9.00 -24.12
C ALA A 27 -15.58 9.86 -25.33
N TRP A 28 -14.93 11.01 -25.51
CA TRP A 28 -15.04 11.86 -26.70
C TRP A 28 -13.83 12.80 -26.82
N VAL A 29 -13.77 13.56 -27.92
CA VAL A 29 -12.78 14.61 -28.17
C VAL A 29 -13.51 15.93 -28.36
N VAL A 30 -13.03 17.00 -27.74
CA VAL A 30 -13.53 18.37 -27.97
C VAL A 30 -12.43 19.20 -28.62
N THR A 31 -12.76 19.88 -29.71
CA THR A 31 -11.86 20.84 -30.37
C THR A 31 -12.09 22.24 -29.81
N VAL A 32 -11.05 22.87 -29.26
CA VAL A 32 -11.06 24.27 -28.79
C VAL A 32 -9.92 25.00 -29.47
N ASP A 33 -10.19 26.12 -30.14
CA ASP A 33 -9.20 26.93 -30.87
C ASP A 33 -8.33 26.12 -31.85
N GLY A 34 -8.91 25.08 -32.47
CA GLY A 34 -8.23 24.19 -33.41
C GLY A 34 -7.33 23.12 -32.76
N VAL A 35 -7.39 22.95 -31.44
CA VAL A 35 -6.68 21.91 -30.70
C VAL A 35 -7.67 20.87 -30.19
N ASP A 36 -7.36 19.59 -30.43
CA ASP A 36 -8.18 18.46 -29.99
C ASP A 36 -7.81 18.02 -28.57
N TYR A 37 -8.80 18.00 -27.68
CA TYR A 37 -8.66 17.58 -26.29
C TYR A 37 -9.45 16.28 -26.05
N PRO A 38 -8.77 15.15 -25.77
CA PRO A 38 -9.45 13.93 -25.36
C PRO A 38 -10.06 14.12 -23.96
N LEU A 39 -11.29 13.66 -23.79
CA LEU A 39 -12.04 13.76 -22.54
C LEU A 39 -12.40 12.36 -22.06
N TRP A 40 -12.04 12.08 -20.81
CA TRP A 40 -12.39 10.86 -20.10
C TRP A 40 -13.51 11.15 -19.10
N GLN A 41 -14.50 10.27 -19.06
CA GLN A 41 -15.57 10.33 -18.07
C GLN A 41 -15.45 9.14 -17.13
N THR A 42 -15.40 9.41 -15.83
CA THR A 42 -15.23 8.41 -14.78
C THR A 42 -15.92 8.89 -13.50
N ASP A 43 -16.25 7.97 -12.58
CA ASP A 43 -16.84 8.36 -11.29
C ASP A 43 -15.75 8.89 -10.35
N ALA A 44 -14.53 8.34 -10.46
CA ALA A 44 -13.38 8.75 -9.66
C ALA A 44 -12.07 8.69 -10.45
N LEU A 45 -11.30 9.78 -10.36
CA LEU A 45 -9.93 9.86 -10.87
C LEU A 45 -8.94 9.74 -9.70
N VAL A 46 -8.07 8.74 -9.77
CA VAL A 46 -6.92 8.60 -8.87
C VAL A 46 -5.69 9.10 -9.59
N VAL A 47 -5.02 10.12 -9.03
CA VAL A 47 -3.77 10.64 -9.58
C VAL A 47 -2.60 10.02 -8.83
N GLY A 48 -1.76 9.30 -9.56
CA GLY A 48 -0.60 8.57 -9.05
C GLY A 48 -0.87 7.09 -8.78
N SER A 49 0.09 6.25 -9.14
CA SER A 49 0.04 4.80 -8.96
C SER A 49 1.02 4.29 -7.88
N GLY A 50 1.18 5.05 -6.80
CA GLY A 50 1.83 4.57 -5.59
C GLY A 50 0.91 3.68 -4.76
N ALA A 51 1.38 3.15 -3.63
CA ALA A 51 0.60 2.25 -2.77
C ALA A 51 -0.75 2.86 -2.34
N ALA A 52 -0.76 4.13 -1.91
CA ALA A 52 -1.99 4.83 -1.52
C ALA A 52 -2.99 4.96 -2.69
N GLY A 53 -2.53 5.38 -3.87
CA GLY A 53 -3.39 5.52 -5.06
C GLY A 53 -3.96 4.18 -5.52
N LEU A 54 -3.12 3.15 -5.61
CA LEU A 54 -3.58 1.80 -5.98
C LEU A 54 -4.57 1.24 -4.95
N ARG A 55 -4.32 1.44 -3.66
CA ARG A 55 -5.25 1.03 -2.60
C ARG A 55 -6.58 1.76 -2.71
N ALA A 56 -6.57 3.07 -2.94
CA ALA A 56 -7.77 3.86 -3.16
C ALA A 56 -8.56 3.34 -4.38
N ALA A 57 -7.87 3.03 -5.49
CA ALA A 57 -8.51 2.49 -6.68
C ALA A 57 -9.20 1.14 -6.43
N VAL A 58 -8.54 0.23 -5.69
CA VAL A 58 -9.14 -1.06 -5.28
C VAL A 58 -10.39 -0.83 -4.43
N GLU A 59 -10.34 0.10 -3.48
CA GLU A 59 -11.45 0.40 -2.57
C GLU A 59 -12.63 1.07 -3.28
N LEU A 60 -12.37 1.99 -4.21
CA LEU A 60 -13.40 2.57 -5.07
C LEU A 60 -14.03 1.51 -5.97
N LYS A 61 -13.22 0.60 -6.53
CA LYS A 61 -13.73 -0.49 -7.37
C LYS A 61 -14.61 -1.47 -6.59
N ARG A 62 -14.27 -1.77 -5.33
CA ARG A 62 -15.12 -2.58 -4.41
C ARG A 62 -16.50 -1.94 -4.17
N ARG A 63 -16.58 -0.61 -4.25
CA ARG A 63 -17.84 0.17 -4.19
C ARG A 63 -18.50 0.35 -5.55
N GLN A 64 -18.11 -0.47 -6.54
CA GLN A 64 -18.66 -0.50 -7.89
C GLN A 64 -18.51 0.82 -8.66
N GLN A 65 -17.54 1.65 -8.30
CA GLN A 65 -17.24 2.87 -9.05
C GLN A 65 -16.47 2.54 -10.33
N ASN A 66 -16.71 3.31 -11.39
CA ASN A 66 -15.81 3.42 -12.52
C ASN A 66 -14.60 4.27 -12.09
N VAL A 67 -13.40 3.69 -12.12
CA VAL A 67 -12.19 4.31 -11.59
C VAL A 67 -11.16 4.43 -12.69
N LEU A 68 -10.62 5.63 -12.88
CA LEU A 68 -9.48 5.90 -13.75
C LEU A 68 -8.25 6.20 -12.91
N ILE A 69 -7.10 5.64 -13.27
CA ILE A 69 -5.81 5.97 -12.65
C ILE A 69 -4.99 6.76 -13.67
N ALA A 70 -4.66 8.01 -13.35
CA ALA A 70 -3.69 8.79 -14.10
C ALA A 70 -2.30 8.61 -13.48
N THR A 71 -1.33 8.11 -14.26
CA THR A 71 0.04 7.90 -13.78
C THR A 71 1.05 8.16 -14.88
N ALA A 72 2.25 8.63 -14.50
CA ALA A 72 3.40 8.73 -15.40
C ALA A 72 4.01 7.36 -15.72
N GLY A 73 3.74 6.34 -14.89
CA GLY A 73 4.17 4.98 -15.10
C GLY A 73 3.92 4.10 -13.87
N LEU A 74 3.55 2.85 -14.11
CA LEU A 74 3.36 1.87 -13.05
C LEU A 74 4.71 1.44 -12.48
N TYR A 75 4.73 1.13 -11.17
CA TYR A 75 5.92 0.69 -10.43
C TYR A 75 7.08 1.69 -10.34
N MET A 76 6.83 2.97 -10.65
CA MET A 76 7.83 4.03 -10.54
C MET A 76 7.78 4.79 -9.20
N GLY A 77 6.83 4.47 -8.32
CA GLY A 77 6.65 5.15 -7.04
C GLY A 77 7.60 4.62 -5.96
N THR A 78 7.86 5.44 -4.94
CA THR A 78 8.73 5.11 -3.79
C THR A 78 8.37 3.78 -3.12
N SER A 79 7.08 3.43 -3.06
CA SER A 79 6.61 2.16 -2.51
C SER A 79 7.15 0.95 -3.29
N ALA A 80 7.21 1.02 -4.63
CA ALA A 80 7.75 -0.05 -5.48
C ALA A 80 9.28 -0.13 -5.42
N CYS A 81 9.92 0.98 -5.07
CA CYS A 81 11.36 1.07 -4.86
C CYS A 81 11.77 0.79 -3.41
N SER A 82 10.85 0.34 -2.54
CA SER A 82 11.20 0.02 -1.17
C SER A 82 12.17 -1.18 -1.18
N GLY A 83 13.43 -0.89 -0.84
CA GLY A 83 14.55 -1.81 -0.95
C GLY A 83 15.07 -2.28 0.40
N SER A 84 14.29 -2.09 1.47
CA SER A 84 14.69 -2.52 2.80
C SER A 84 14.80 -4.05 2.84
N ASP A 85 15.83 -4.55 3.52
CA ASP A 85 15.98 -5.97 3.90
C ASP A 85 14.72 -6.48 4.62
N LYS A 86 13.98 -5.58 5.30
CA LYS A 86 12.69 -5.82 5.93
C LYS A 86 11.76 -4.63 5.72
N GLN A 87 10.60 -4.86 5.12
CA GLN A 87 9.57 -3.84 5.03
C GLN A 87 8.74 -3.85 6.31
N THR A 88 8.88 -2.79 7.12
CA THR A 88 8.12 -2.66 8.36
C THR A 88 6.75 -2.04 8.11
N LEU A 89 5.71 -2.69 8.61
CA LEU A 89 4.34 -2.22 8.60
C LEU A 89 3.89 -1.90 10.02
N PHE A 90 3.31 -0.71 10.21
CA PHE A 90 2.72 -0.28 11.48
C PHE A 90 1.21 -0.31 11.35
N THR A 91 0.55 -1.08 12.21
CA THR A 91 -0.93 -1.13 12.29
C THR A 91 -1.34 -1.29 13.74
N ALA A 92 -2.61 -1.08 14.06
CA ALA A 92 -3.11 -1.34 15.41
C ALA A 92 -2.73 -2.75 15.88
N ALA A 93 -2.18 -2.84 17.09
CA ALA A 93 -1.76 -4.10 17.69
C ALA A 93 -2.98 -4.99 17.98
N THR A 94 -2.94 -6.22 17.48
CA THR A 94 -3.97 -7.25 17.70
C THR A 94 -3.54 -8.30 18.71
N ALA A 95 -2.28 -8.28 19.14
CA ALA A 95 -1.73 -9.23 20.10
C ALA A 95 -2.03 -8.81 21.55
N GLY A 96 -2.12 -9.79 22.46
CA GLY A 96 -2.26 -9.56 23.90
C GLY A 96 -3.54 -8.79 24.25
N ASN A 97 -3.39 -7.58 24.81
CA ASN A 97 -4.50 -6.73 25.25
C ASN A 97 -5.15 -5.92 24.11
N GLY A 98 -4.64 -6.01 22.88
CA GLY A 98 -5.04 -5.15 21.77
C GLY A 98 -4.44 -3.75 21.86
N ASP A 99 -4.99 -2.82 21.07
CA ASP A 99 -4.50 -1.44 20.96
C ASP A 99 -5.59 -0.41 21.27
N ASN A 100 -5.17 0.83 21.52
CA ASN A 100 -6.03 1.99 21.59
C ASN A 100 -5.84 2.85 20.34
N PHE A 101 -6.85 2.89 19.47
CA PHE A 101 -6.79 3.64 18.21
C PHE A 101 -6.52 5.14 18.41
N THR A 102 -6.97 5.73 19.51
CA THR A 102 -6.69 7.14 19.83
C THR A 102 -5.20 7.34 20.10
N LYS A 103 -4.57 6.42 20.85
CA LYS A 103 -3.12 6.47 21.11
C LYS A 103 -2.29 6.22 19.84
N LEU A 104 -2.76 5.33 18.97
CA LEU A 104 -2.12 5.13 17.67
C LEU A 104 -2.25 6.39 16.81
N ALA A 105 -3.43 7.02 16.77
CA ALA A 105 -3.64 8.27 16.04
C ALA A 105 -2.73 9.40 16.57
N GLU A 106 -2.61 9.53 17.90
CA GLU A 106 -1.68 10.47 18.54
C GLU A 106 -0.23 10.22 18.11
N ALA A 107 0.21 8.96 18.08
CA ALA A 107 1.55 8.59 17.63
C ALA A 107 1.78 8.87 16.13
N LEU A 108 0.78 8.63 15.28
CA LEU A 108 0.87 8.96 13.84
C LEU A 108 0.96 10.48 13.61
N ALA A 109 0.20 11.26 14.37
CA ALA A 109 0.13 12.71 14.25
C ALA A 109 1.27 13.45 14.98
N SER A 110 2.03 12.79 15.86
CA SER A 110 3.00 13.45 16.74
C SER A 110 4.14 14.17 16.00
N GLY A 111 4.41 13.79 14.74
CA GLY A 111 5.36 14.48 13.87
C GLY A 111 4.86 15.79 13.25
N GLY A 112 3.58 16.14 13.46
CA GLY A 112 2.95 17.36 12.93
C GLY A 112 2.64 17.35 11.44
N ALA A 113 2.91 16.25 10.74
CA ALA A 113 2.69 16.09 9.30
C ALA A 113 1.32 15.48 8.95
N MET A 114 0.46 15.24 9.95
CA MET A 114 -0.82 14.56 9.77
C MET A 114 -1.85 15.12 10.76
N ASP A 115 -3.04 15.44 10.25
CA ASP A 115 -4.17 15.86 11.09
C ASP A 115 -4.69 14.69 11.95
N HIS A 116 -5.12 15.01 13.17
CA HIS A 116 -5.52 14.00 14.16
C HIS A 116 -6.72 13.14 13.72
N ASP A 117 -7.67 13.71 13.00
CA ASP A 117 -8.84 12.99 12.49
C ASP A 117 -8.46 11.99 11.39
N THR A 118 -7.58 12.40 10.48
CA THR A 118 -7.01 11.53 9.45
C THR A 118 -6.18 10.42 10.10
N ALA A 119 -5.36 10.77 11.10
CA ALA A 119 -4.59 9.80 11.87
C ALA A 119 -5.47 8.76 12.55
N TYR A 120 -6.64 9.18 13.07
CA TYR A 120 -7.62 8.28 13.66
C TYR A 120 -8.25 7.35 12.62
N VAL A 121 -8.60 7.87 11.45
CA VAL A 121 -9.11 7.05 10.34
C VAL A 121 -8.10 5.99 9.92
N GLU A 122 -6.82 6.36 9.76
CA GLU A 122 -5.76 5.40 9.45
C GLU A 122 -5.55 4.37 10.56
N ALA A 123 -5.55 4.81 11.82
CA ALA A 123 -5.42 3.92 12.97
C ALA A 123 -6.52 2.83 12.98
N VAL A 124 -7.79 3.24 12.85
CA VAL A 124 -8.93 2.32 12.83
C VAL A 124 -8.93 1.44 11.58
N GLY A 125 -8.63 2.03 10.41
CA GLY A 125 -8.61 1.35 9.12
C GLY A 125 -7.45 0.37 8.94
N SER A 126 -6.36 0.53 9.72
CA SER A 126 -5.12 -0.25 9.57
C SER A 126 -5.34 -1.76 9.62
N LEU A 127 -6.26 -2.24 10.47
CA LEU A 127 -6.59 -3.67 10.57
C LEU A 127 -7.22 -4.22 9.28
N HIS A 128 -8.16 -3.48 8.70
CA HIS A 128 -8.80 -3.87 7.44
C HIS A 128 -7.81 -3.86 6.28
N THR A 129 -6.91 -2.89 6.25
CA THR A 129 -5.84 -2.83 5.23
C THR A 129 -4.90 -4.01 5.36
N LEU A 130 -4.48 -4.37 6.58
CA LEU A 130 -3.60 -5.52 6.82
C LEU A 130 -4.23 -6.84 6.38
N GLY A 131 -5.48 -7.09 6.79
CA GLY A 131 -6.22 -8.27 6.35
C GLY A 131 -6.45 -8.29 4.84
N GLY A 132 -6.65 -7.12 4.22
CA GLY A 132 -6.72 -6.97 2.77
C GLY A 132 -5.41 -7.35 2.07
N LEU A 133 -4.27 -6.99 2.63
CA LEU A 133 -2.95 -7.36 2.10
C LEU A 133 -2.68 -8.86 2.25
N GLN A 134 -2.99 -9.46 3.41
CA GLN A 134 -2.90 -10.91 3.59
C GLN A 134 -3.75 -11.67 2.56
N TYR A 135 -4.98 -11.22 2.33
CA TYR A 135 -5.86 -11.81 1.33
C TYR A 135 -5.28 -11.72 -0.10
N LEU A 136 -4.53 -10.65 -0.40
CA LEU A 136 -3.84 -10.47 -1.68
C LEU A 136 -2.53 -11.28 -1.79
N GLY A 137 -2.16 -12.01 -0.74
CA GLY A 137 -0.98 -12.89 -0.72
C GLY A 137 0.24 -12.31 -0.03
N LEU A 138 0.12 -11.20 0.71
CA LEU A 138 1.22 -10.71 1.53
C LEU A 138 1.50 -11.68 2.69
N GLU A 139 2.67 -12.30 2.67
CA GLU A 139 3.11 -13.26 3.68
C GLU A 139 3.55 -12.55 4.96
N LEU A 140 2.61 -12.31 5.86
CA LEU A 140 2.92 -11.81 7.20
C LEU A 140 3.41 -12.95 8.10
N PRO A 141 4.42 -12.70 8.94
CA PRO A 141 4.86 -13.69 9.91
C PRO A 141 3.76 -13.91 10.96
N GLU A 142 3.39 -15.15 11.20
CA GLU A 142 2.33 -15.55 12.14
C GLU A 142 2.83 -16.57 13.16
N ASP A 143 2.23 -16.59 14.34
CA ASP A 143 2.44 -17.65 15.32
C ASP A 143 1.70 -18.94 14.93
N ARG A 144 1.87 -20.00 15.72
CA ARG A 144 1.23 -21.32 15.46
C ARG A 144 -0.31 -21.29 15.47
N TYR A 145 -0.91 -20.18 15.91
CA TYR A 145 -2.36 -19.98 16.00
C TYR A 145 -2.88 -18.97 14.97
N GLY A 146 -2.01 -18.43 14.11
CA GLY A 146 -2.37 -17.45 13.07
C GLY A 146 -2.37 -16.00 13.53
N ALA A 147 -1.86 -15.69 14.73
CA ALA A 147 -1.70 -14.31 15.16
C ALA A 147 -0.44 -13.70 14.54
N ILE A 148 -0.57 -12.52 13.92
CA ILE A 148 0.56 -11.81 13.31
C ILE A 148 1.60 -11.52 14.38
N LEU A 149 2.85 -11.91 14.12
CA LEU A 149 3.99 -11.61 14.96
C LEU A 149 4.28 -10.11 14.92
N ARG A 150 4.48 -9.56 16.11
CA ARG A 150 4.66 -8.14 16.36
C ARG A 150 5.93 -7.89 17.16
N TYR A 151 6.55 -6.73 16.96
CA TYR A 151 7.68 -6.30 17.77
C TYR A 151 7.58 -4.81 18.11
N GLN A 152 8.24 -4.44 19.20
CA GLN A 152 8.36 -3.07 19.66
C GLN A 152 9.50 -2.37 18.90
N THR A 153 9.25 -1.11 18.51
CA THR A 153 10.28 -0.18 18.07
C THR A 153 10.52 0.88 19.15
N ASP A 154 11.59 1.67 19.00
CA ASP A 154 12.09 2.59 20.03
C ASP A 154 11.04 3.58 20.58
N HIS A 155 9.99 3.88 19.80
CA HIS A 155 8.95 4.84 20.15
C HIS A 155 7.54 4.24 20.24
N ASP A 156 7.42 2.91 20.20
CA ASP A 156 6.13 2.23 20.17
C ASP A 156 6.01 1.15 21.25
N GLU A 157 5.50 1.55 22.42
CA GLU A 157 5.30 0.65 23.56
C GLU A 157 4.23 -0.44 23.33
N ALA A 158 3.40 -0.31 22.29
CA ALA A 158 2.29 -1.22 22.01
C ALA A 158 2.66 -2.41 21.10
N GLY A 159 3.87 -2.42 20.52
CA GLY A 159 4.28 -3.50 19.61
C GLY A 159 3.41 -3.57 18.36
N ARG A 160 3.34 -2.47 17.61
CA ARG A 160 2.51 -2.29 16.41
C ARG A 160 3.23 -2.70 15.14
N ALA A 161 4.55 -2.81 15.19
CA ALA A 161 5.35 -3.15 14.03
C ALA A 161 5.28 -4.65 13.71
N THR A 162 5.16 -4.96 12.44
CA THR A 162 5.48 -6.27 11.86
C THR A 162 6.37 -6.06 10.65
N SER A 163 7.11 -7.08 10.23
CA SER A 163 8.03 -6.97 9.09
C SER A 163 7.78 -8.07 8.09
N CYS A 164 7.80 -7.68 6.82
CA CYS A 164 7.76 -8.58 5.69
C CYS A 164 9.16 -8.64 5.05
N GLY A 165 9.42 -9.71 4.29
CA GLY A 165 10.66 -9.85 3.52
C GLY A 165 10.84 -8.74 2.48
N PRO A 166 12.03 -8.66 1.84
CA PRO A 166 12.32 -7.63 0.86
C PRO A 166 11.36 -7.69 -0.34
N ARG A 167 11.01 -6.53 -0.89
CA ARG A 167 10.16 -6.37 -2.10
C ARG A 167 8.77 -7.03 -2.01
N THR A 168 8.11 -6.84 -0.87
CA THR A 168 6.72 -7.23 -0.64
C THR A 168 5.71 -6.18 -1.12
#